data_AF-A0A0F2HEX1-F1
#
_entry.id   AF-A0A0F2HEX1-F1
#
_cell.length_a   1.000
_cell.length_b   1.000
_cell.length_c   1.000
_cell.angle_alpha   90.00
_cell.angle_beta   90.00
_cell.angle_gamma   90.00
#
_symmetry.space_group_name_H-M   'P 1'
#
loop_
_entity.id
_entity.type
_entity.pdbx_description
1 polymer ?
#
loop_
_entity_poly.entity_id
_entity_poly.type
_entity_poly.pdbx_seq_one_letter_code
_entity_poly.pdbx_strand_id
1 'polypeptide(L)'
;MNVDWKYFSQTKGYKSLKEAYMSDARRAGKEARPMRSKGELYEKFQWVISRCFHYAQSLNKQPWDVLDEWESKRDFWWLNYYQESRQPKIRPESISRKPMHIRGIKKYYKSGRFRDSNTRVNSRIGDYLRNQRTKKPRWTAKRKSLGY
;
A
#
# COMPACT_ATOMS: atom_id res chain seq x y z
N MET A 1 10.91 5.65 19.06
CA MET A 1 10.15 6.91 18.89
C MET A 1 9.31 7.09 20.12
N ASN A 2 9.50 8.17 20.87
CA ASN A 2 8.65 8.48 22.02
C ASN A 2 7.38 9.16 21.50
N VAL A 3 6.21 8.57 21.78
CA VAL A 3 4.93 9.04 21.23
C VAL A 3 4.09 9.51 22.39
N ASP A 4 3.67 10.78 22.35
CA ASP A 4 2.70 11.29 23.31
C ASP A 4 1.33 10.68 23.00
N TRP A 5 1.01 9.60 23.70
CA TRP A 5 -0.26 8.89 23.58
C TRP A 5 -1.46 9.75 23.98
N LYS A 6 -1.27 10.70 24.90
CA LYS A 6 -2.32 11.62 25.33
C LYS A 6 -2.73 12.49 24.15
N TYR A 7 -1.76 13.11 23.48
CA TYR A 7 -2.01 13.90 22.28
C TYR A 7 -2.52 13.02 21.11
N PHE A 8 -1.85 11.90 20.83
CA PHE A 8 -2.21 11.01 19.72
C PHE A 8 -3.67 10.55 19.79
N SER A 9 -4.15 10.21 20.98
CA SER A 9 -5.55 9.77 21.18
C SER A 9 -6.59 10.86 20.93
N GLN A 10 -6.19 12.14 20.95
CA GLN A 10 -7.07 13.29 20.74
C GLN A 10 -7.21 13.67 19.26
N THR A 11 -6.33 13.18 18.40
CA THR A 11 -6.29 13.46 16.96
C THR A 11 -7.56 13.00 16.25
N LYS A 12 -7.87 13.66 15.12
CA LYS A 12 -9.10 13.38 14.36
C LYS A 12 -9.08 11.96 13.79
N GLY A 13 -7.97 11.55 13.20
CA GLY A 13 -7.80 10.24 12.59
C GLY A 13 -7.90 9.11 13.62
N TYR A 14 -7.27 9.27 14.79
CA TYR A 14 -7.40 8.27 15.85
C TYR A 14 -8.84 8.12 16.34
N LYS A 15 -9.53 9.25 16.58
CA LYS A 15 -10.95 9.23 16.99
C LYS A 15 -11.84 8.55 15.95
N SER A 16 -11.66 8.90 14.67
CA SER A 16 -12.39 8.31 13.54
C SER A 16 -12.17 6.79 13.43
N LEU A 17 -10.92 6.34 13.51
CA LEU A 17 -10.59 4.92 13.48
C LEU A 17 -11.16 4.19 14.71
N LYS A 18 -11.03 4.78 15.89
CA LYS A 18 -11.54 4.21 17.15
C LYS A 18 -13.05 4.10 17.14
N GLU A 19 -13.76 5.09 16.60
CA GLU A 19 -15.21 5.07 16.46
C GLU A 19 -15.66 3.93 15.53
N ALA A 20 -15.00 3.77 14.38
CA ALA A 20 -15.27 2.68 13.45
C ALA A 20 -15.04 1.30 14.09
N TYR A 21 -13.91 1.13 14.78
CA TYR A 21 -13.61 -0.08 15.56
C TYR A 21 -14.66 -0.34 16.64
N MET A 22 -15.05 0.67 17.43
CA MET A 22 -16.01 0.52 18.51
C MET A 22 -17.41 0.17 18.00
N SER A 23 -17.83 0.73 16.86
CA SER A 23 -19.09 0.39 16.21
C SER A 23 -19.14 -1.09 15.85
N ASP A 24 -18.11 -1.59 15.17
CA ASP A 24 -18.05 -3.00 14.76
C ASP A 24 -17.85 -3.94 15.96
N ALA A 25 -17.02 -3.55 16.94
CA ALA A 25 -16.79 -4.33 18.15
C ALA A 25 -18.06 -4.47 19.02
N ARG A 26 -18.99 -3.51 18.97
CA ARG A 26 -20.29 -3.60 19.66
C ARG A 26 -21.26 -4.54 18.95
N ARG A 27 -21.11 -4.72 17.64
CA ARG A 27 -21.94 -5.61 16.80
C ARG A 27 -21.38 -7.04 16.77
N ALA A 28 -20.07 -7.19 16.96
CA ALA A 28 -19.39 -8.48 17.01
C ALA A 28 -20.07 -9.44 18.01
N GLY A 29 -20.46 -10.62 17.52
CA GLY A 29 -21.09 -11.67 18.31
C GLY A 29 -22.58 -11.48 18.63
N LYS A 30 -23.22 -10.39 18.18
CA LYS A 30 -24.66 -10.16 18.38
C LYS A 30 -25.52 -10.54 17.18
N GLU A 31 -24.92 -10.66 16.01
CA GLU A 31 -25.61 -11.05 14.78
C GLU A 31 -25.65 -12.56 14.64
N ALA A 32 -26.68 -13.11 13.99
CA ALA A 32 -26.81 -14.55 13.74
C ALA A 32 -25.65 -15.13 12.91
N ARG A 33 -24.95 -14.28 12.16
CA ARG A 33 -23.73 -14.59 11.42
C ARG A 33 -22.69 -13.51 11.72
N PRO A 34 -22.01 -13.59 12.88
CA PRO A 34 -21.07 -12.55 13.26
C PRO A 34 -19.90 -12.56 12.27
N MET A 35 -19.68 -11.43 11.59
CA MET A 35 -18.69 -11.35 10.52
C MET A 35 -17.26 -11.60 11.01
N ARG A 36 -16.91 -11.06 12.19
CA ARG A 36 -15.62 -11.24 12.88
C ARG A 36 -15.78 -11.22 14.40
N SER A 37 -14.84 -11.86 15.08
CA SER A 37 -14.73 -11.78 16.54
C SER A 37 -14.21 -10.41 16.98
N LYS A 38 -14.56 -9.99 18.22
CA LYS A 38 -14.03 -8.75 18.82
C LYS A 38 -12.50 -8.77 18.91
N GLY A 39 -11.90 -9.95 19.12
CA GLY A 39 -10.44 -10.13 19.17
C GLY A 39 -9.78 -9.77 17.84
N GLU A 40 -10.26 -10.32 16.73
CA GLU A 40 -9.73 -10.01 15.38
C GLU A 40 -9.84 -8.53 15.03
N LEU A 41 -10.95 -7.87 15.43
CA LEU A 41 -11.11 -6.43 15.23
C LEU A 41 -10.05 -5.64 16.02
N TYR A 42 -9.76 -6.06 17.24
CA TYR A 42 -8.75 -5.41 18.07
C TYR A 42 -7.33 -5.63 17.53
N GLU A 43 -7.00 -6.84 17.10
CA GLU A 43 -5.72 -7.14 16.43
C GLU A 43 -5.55 -6.27 15.17
N LYS A 44 -6.63 -6.11 14.40
CA LYS A 44 -6.59 -5.26 13.21
C LYS A 44 -6.40 -3.79 13.58
N PHE A 45 -7.09 -3.29 14.59
CA PHE A 45 -6.91 -1.94 15.10
C PHE A 45 -5.46 -1.69 15.54
N GLN A 46 -4.88 -2.60 16.34
CA GLN A 46 -3.48 -2.53 16.73
C GLN A 46 -2.54 -2.55 15.52
N TRP A 47 -2.80 -3.42 14.54
CA TRP A 47 -2.02 -3.50 13.31
C TRP A 47 -1.99 -2.16 12.56
N VAL A 48 -3.12 -1.45 12.47
CA VAL A 48 -3.19 -0.12 11.82
C VAL A 48 -2.28 0.88 12.53
N ILE A 49 -2.36 0.92 13.87
CA ILE A 49 -1.53 1.81 14.69
C ILE A 49 -0.04 1.47 14.54
N SER A 50 0.33 0.19 14.62
CA SER A 50 1.72 -0.25 14.38
C SER A 50 2.20 0.09 12.97
N ARG A 51 1.32 -0.04 11.96
CA ARG A 51 1.66 0.31 10.57
C ARG A 51 1.86 1.82 10.41
N CYS A 52 1.05 2.62 11.08
CA CYS A 52 1.20 4.06 11.12
C CYS A 52 2.57 4.47 11.67
N PHE A 53 2.99 3.92 12.80
CA PHE A 53 4.33 4.19 13.36
C PHE A 53 5.47 3.79 12.43
N HIS A 54 5.32 2.66 11.76
CA HIS A 54 6.29 2.20 10.77
C HIS A 54 6.43 3.19 9.61
N TYR A 55 5.32 3.73 9.11
CA TYR A 55 5.32 4.75 8.06
C TYR A 55 5.88 6.08 8.53
N ALA A 56 5.54 6.51 9.75
CA ALA A 56 6.09 7.70 10.39
C ALA A 56 7.63 7.67 10.42
N GLN A 57 8.21 6.55 10.86
CA GLN A 57 9.66 6.34 10.87
C GLN A 57 10.25 6.30 9.46
N SER A 58 9.60 5.61 8.53
CA SER A 58 10.11 5.44 7.15
C SER A 58 10.07 6.74 6.33
N LEU A 59 9.08 7.59 6.58
CA LEU A 59 8.84 8.83 5.84
C LEU A 59 9.33 10.08 6.59
N ASN A 60 9.90 9.92 7.79
CA ASN A 60 10.28 11.01 8.69
C ASN A 60 9.13 12.00 8.94
N LYS A 61 7.92 11.47 9.17
CA LYS A 61 6.70 12.22 9.49
C LYS A 61 6.25 11.89 10.91
N GLN A 62 5.35 12.70 11.48
CA GLN A 62 4.71 12.33 12.73
C GLN A 62 3.62 11.27 12.52
N PRO A 63 3.36 10.38 13.49
CA PRO A 63 2.37 9.32 13.35
C PRO A 63 0.95 9.84 13.21
N TRP A 64 0.59 10.91 13.92
CA TRP A 64 -0.74 11.50 13.80
C TRP A 64 -1.00 12.07 12.40
N ASP A 65 -0.01 12.70 11.78
CA ASP A 65 -0.14 13.22 10.41
C ASP A 65 -0.38 12.08 9.40
N VAL A 66 0.31 10.96 9.57
CA VAL A 66 0.12 9.76 8.73
C VAL A 66 -1.28 9.19 8.90
N LEU A 67 -1.76 9.07 10.14
CA LEU A 67 -3.09 8.52 10.41
C LEU A 67 -4.20 9.46 9.93
N ASP A 68 -4.05 10.77 10.12
CA ASP A 68 -4.99 11.79 9.62
C ASP A 68 -5.04 11.80 8.09
N GLU A 69 -3.89 11.64 7.42
CA GLU A 69 -3.83 11.50 5.96
C GLU A 69 -4.53 10.22 5.48
N TRP A 70 -4.38 9.10 6.20
CA TRP A 70 -5.07 7.85 5.87
C TRP A 70 -6.57 7.94 6.08
N GLU A 71 -7.00 8.49 7.20
CA GLU A 71 -8.41 8.62 7.55
C GLU A 71 -9.12 9.66 6.67
N SER A 72 -8.45 10.73 6.25
CA SER A 72 -9.04 11.70 5.31
C SER A 72 -9.32 11.12 3.91
N LYS A 73 -8.56 10.09 3.51
CA LYS A 73 -8.75 9.36 2.25
C LYS A 73 -9.67 8.13 2.39
N ARG A 74 -10.08 7.79 3.61
CA ARG A 74 -10.93 6.63 3.87
C ARG A 74 -12.39 6.95 3.51
N ASP A 75 -12.85 6.36 2.43
CA ASP A 75 -14.19 6.54 1.86
C ASP A 75 -15.11 5.32 2.05
N PHE A 76 -14.60 4.22 2.63
CA PHE A 76 -15.38 3.01 2.90
C PHE A 76 -14.92 2.30 4.18
N TRP A 77 -15.43 1.09 4.37
CA TRP A 77 -15.25 0.30 5.58
C TRP A 77 -13.77 0.07 5.95
N TRP A 78 -13.45 0.38 7.20
CA TRP A 78 -12.06 0.50 7.69
C TRP A 78 -11.27 -0.81 7.60
N LEU A 79 -11.89 -1.97 7.85
CA LEU A 79 -11.22 -3.28 7.72
C LEU A 79 -10.69 -3.54 6.31
N ASN A 80 -11.46 -3.12 5.31
CA ASN A 80 -11.07 -3.25 3.91
C ASN A 80 -10.11 -2.15 3.48
N TYR A 81 -10.23 -0.96 4.06
CA TYR A 81 -9.34 0.16 3.75
C TYR A 81 -7.92 -0.12 4.25
N TYR A 82 -7.83 -0.73 5.43
CA TYR A 82 -6.58 -1.10 6.07
C TYR A 82 -6.13 -2.51 5.71
N GLN A 83 -5.95 -2.79 4.43
CA GLN A 83 -5.42 -4.07 3.96
C GLN A 83 -3.92 -3.97 3.66
N GLU A 84 -3.21 -5.09 3.77
CA GLU A 84 -1.77 -5.12 3.50
C GLU A 84 -1.41 -4.68 2.08
N SER A 85 -2.29 -4.92 1.11
CA SER A 85 -2.15 -4.45 -0.27
C SER A 85 -2.23 -2.93 -0.41
N ARG A 86 -2.95 -2.24 0.49
CA ARG A 86 -3.14 -0.78 0.47
C ARG A 86 -2.13 -0.04 1.34
N GLN A 87 -1.65 -0.66 2.42
CA GLN A 87 -0.57 -0.13 3.28
C GLN A 87 0.58 -1.15 3.39
N PRO A 88 1.33 -1.37 2.30
CA PRO A 88 2.43 -2.34 2.28
C PRO A 88 3.51 -1.96 3.29
N LYS A 89 4.20 -2.95 3.87
CA LYS A 89 5.35 -2.69 4.73
C LYS A 89 6.49 -2.10 3.88
N ILE A 90 6.83 -0.84 4.12
CA ILE A 90 7.98 -0.19 3.48
C ILE A 90 9.27 -0.86 3.99
N ARG A 91 10.04 -1.50 3.10
CA ARG A 91 11.35 -2.00 3.49
C ARG A 91 12.37 -0.89 3.27
N PRO A 92 13.30 -0.59 4.20
CA PRO A 92 14.30 0.45 3.98
C PRO A 92 15.13 0.22 2.71
N GLU A 93 15.38 -1.05 2.36
CA GLU A 93 16.01 -1.47 1.10
C GLU A 93 15.20 -1.11 -0.16
N SER A 94 13.88 -0.95 -0.04
CA SER A 94 12.99 -0.58 -1.15
C SER A 94 12.80 0.94 -1.32
N ILE A 95 13.18 1.74 -0.32
CA ILE A 95 13.18 3.21 -0.40
C ILE A 95 14.41 3.70 -1.20
N SER A 96 15.48 2.91 -1.20
CA SER A 96 16.69 3.19 -1.95
C SER A 96 16.72 2.46 -3.31
N ARG A 97 16.76 3.26 -4.39
CA ARG A 97 17.58 3.09 -5.61
C ARG A 97 16.81 3.24 -6.92
N LYS A 98 16.45 4.51 -7.23
CA LYS A 98 16.13 5.03 -8.57
C LYS A 98 14.88 4.39 -9.19
N PRO A 99 14.16 5.05 -10.11
CA PRO A 99 13.26 4.32 -10.99
C PRO A 99 14.11 3.25 -11.67
N MET A 100 13.88 1.98 -11.33
CA MET A 100 14.52 0.89 -12.06
C MET A 100 14.20 1.14 -13.53
N HIS A 101 15.22 1.38 -14.35
CA HIS A 101 15.08 1.46 -15.79
C HIS A 101 14.19 0.29 -16.24
N ILE A 102 13.36 0.44 -17.29
CA ILE A 102 12.34 -0.55 -17.72
C ILE A 102 12.82 -2.02 -17.69
N ARG A 103 14.14 -2.25 -17.83
CA ARG A 103 14.82 -3.54 -17.67
C ARG A 103 14.84 -4.13 -16.24
N GLY A 104 14.99 -3.32 -15.19
CA GLY A 104 14.99 -3.75 -13.78
C GLY A 104 13.60 -4.14 -13.28
N ILE A 105 12.55 -3.42 -13.70
CA ILE A 105 11.16 -3.79 -13.39
C ILE A 105 10.84 -5.19 -13.92
N LYS A 106 11.33 -5.55 -15.12
CA LYS A 106 11.13 -6.88 -15.72
C LYS A 106 11.81 -8.03 -14.96
N LYS A 107 12.77 -7.77 -14.06
CA LYS A 107 13.53 -8.84 -13.38
C LYS A 107 12.71 -9.52 -12.27
N TYR A 108 11.76 -8.80 -11.66
CA TYR A 108 10.99 -9.29 -10.52
C TYR A 108 9.67 -10.00 -10.89
N TYR A 109 9.10 -9.74 -12.07
CA TYR A 109 7.80 -10.30 -12.47
C TYR A 109 7.88 -11.45 -13.48
N LYS A 110 9.08 -11.95 -13.78
CA LYS A 110 9.27 -13.01 -14.80
C LYS A 110 8.96 -14.43 -14.30
N SER A 111 8.72 -14.65 -13.01
CA SER A 111 8.56 -16.00 -12.44
C SER A 111 7.13 -16.40 -12.09
N GLY A 112 6.12 -15.56 -12.34
CA GLY A 112 4.72 -15.92 -12.12
C GLY A 112 4.09 -16.62 -13.33
N ARG A 113 3.46 -17.79 -13.13
CA ARG A 113 2.65 -18.48 -14.17
C ARG A 113 1.41 -17.69 -14.61
N PHE A 114 1.00 -16.67 -13.85
CA PHE A 114 -0.17 -15.85 -14.13
C PHE A 114 0.21 -14.38 -14.36
N ARG A 115 -0.37 -13.76 -15.38
CA ARG A 115 -0.26 -12.32 -15.65
C ARG A 115 -1.05 -11.56 -14.56
N ASP A 116 -0.38 -11.18 -13.47
CA ASP A 116 -0.97 -10.29 -12.46
C ASP A 116 -1.37 -8.95 -13.10
N SER A 117 -2.42 -8.31 -12.59
CA SER A 117 -2.90 -6.96 -12.92
C SER A 117 -1.77 -5.94 -13.15
N ASN A 118 -0.71 -6.03 -12.36
CA ASN A 118 0.52 -5.24 -12.47
C ASN A 118 1.24 -5.41 -13.82
N THR A 119 1.23 -6.59 -14.44
CA THR A 119 1.86 -6.81 -15.76
C THR A 119 1.16 -6.07 -16.89
N ARG A 120 -0.16 -5.89 -16.83
CA ARG A 120 -0.95 -5.17 -17.85
C ARG A 120 -0.79 -3.65 -17.71
N VAL A 121 -0.70 -3.14 -16.48
CA VAL A 121 -0.39 -1.72 -16.22
C VAL A 121 1.05 -1.41 -16.65
N ASN A 122 2.00 -2.27 -16.30
CA ASN A 122 3.41 -2.10 -16.68
C ASN A 122 3.65 -2.22 -18.19
N SER A 123 2.88 -3.02 -18.93
CA SER A 123 2.96 -3.05 -20.39
C SER A 123 2.50 -1.74 -21.01
N ARG A 124 1.37 -1.18 -20.53
CA ARG A 124 0.84 0.11 -21.00
C ARG A 124 1.82 1.26 -20.73
N ILE A 125 2.43 1.30 -19.54
CA ILE A 125 3.47 2.28 -19.20
C ILE A 125 4.69 2.11 -20.13
N GLY A 126 5.13 0.87 -20.36
CA GLY A 126 6.25 0.58 -21.25
C GLY A 126 5.98 0.92 -22.73
N ASP A 127 4.73 0.85 -23.17
CA ASP A 127 4.32 1.24 -24.53
C ASP A 127 4.22 2.76 -24.67
N TYR A 128 3.62 3.44 -23.69
CA TYR A 128 3.59 4.90 -23.62
C TYR A 128 5.00 5.51 -23.69
N LEU A 129 5.92 5.01 -22.85
CA LEU A 129 7.31 5.46 -22.85
C LEU A 129 8.07 5.13 -24.14
N ARG A 130 7.67 4.10 -24.89
CA ARG A 130 8.25 3.80 -26.21
C ARG A 130 7.77 4.76 -27.27
N ASN A 131 6.50 5.18 -27.22
CA ASN A 131 5.91 6.11 -28.18
C ASN A 131 6.42 7.55 -27.96
N GLN A 132 6.76 7.91 -26.73
CA GLN A 132 7.34 9.21 -26.37
C GLN A 132 8.84 9.34 -26.71
N ARG A 133 9.48 8.30 -27.30
CA ARG A 133 10.90 8.37 -27.67
C ARG A 133 11.08 9.15 -28.97
N THR A 134 11.81 10.26 -28.89
CA THR A 134 12.23 11.06 -30.05
C THR A 134 13.24 10.33 -30.94
N LYS A 135 14.04 9.41 -30.38
CA LYS A 135 15.03 8.61 -31.11
C LYS A 135 14.51 7.20 -31.35
N LYS A 136 14.43 6.80 -32.62
CA LYS A 136 14.08 5.42 -33.02
C LYS A 136 15.15 4.45 -32.52
N PRO A 137 14.77 3.25 -32.04
CA PRO A 137 15.73 2.25 -31.61
C PRO A 137 16.63 1.83 -32.77
N ARG A 138 17.95 1.83 -32.54
CA ARG A 138 18.98 1.44 -33.53
C ARG A 138 18.73 0.07 -34.18
N TRP A 139 18.13 -0.85 -33.43
CA TRP A 139 17.84 -2.21 -33.85
C TRP A 139 16.32 -2.44 -33.93
N THR A 140 15.85 -2.79 -35.13
CA THR A 140 14.46 -3.18 -35.39
C THR A 140 14.14 -4.51 -34.71
N ALA A 141 12.85 -4.78 -34.47
CA ALA A 141 12.41 -6.03 -33.85
C ALA A 141 12.90 -7.26 -34.64
N LYS A 142 12.86 -7.17 -35.98
CA LYS A 142 13.37 -8.21 -36.91
C LYS A 142 14.86 -8.50 -36.74
N ARG A 143 15.70 -7.48 -36.50
CA ARG A 143 17.14 -7.72 -36.28
C ARG A 143 17.42 -8.36 -34.92
N LYS A 144 16.65 -7.98 -33.88
CA LYS A 144 16.79 -8.58 -32.55
C LYS A 144 16.39 -10.06 -32.52
N SER A 145 15.37 -10.46 -33.30
CA SER A 145 14.99 -11.87 -33.41
C SER A 145 16.04 -12.73 -34.14
N LEU A 146 16.92 -12.10 -34.91
CA LEU A 146 18.02 -12.76 -35.61
C LEU A 146 19.33 -12.79 -34.79
N GLY A 147 19.34 -12.26 -33.57
CA GLY A 147 20.47 -12.36 -32.65
C GLY A 147 21.58 -11.31 -32.79
N TYR A 148 21.35 -10.23 -33.54
CA TYR A 148 22.28 -9.09 -33.68
C TYR A 148 22.12 -8.03 -32.58
#